data_AF-F2R7L5-F1
#
_entry.id   AF-F2R7L5-F1
#
_cell.length_a   1.000
_cell.length_b   1.000
_cell.length_c   1.000
_cell.angle_alpha   90.00
_cell.angle_beta   90.00
_cell.angle_gamma   90.00
#
_symmetry.space_group_name_H-M   'P 1'
#
loop_
_entity.id
_entity.type
_entity.pdbx_description
1 polymer ?
#
loop_
_entity_poly.entity_id
_entity_poly.type
_entity_poly.pdbx_seq_one_letter_code
_entity_poly.pdbx_strand_id
1 'polypeptide(L)'
;MREQAEHTRTAESGPTVEVDLRALLKIVTPIEEHAEDLALRAVRRALTMEQNPDALELARLTDKLLTHCASLAVGIETIPVKERPARGQGALRDWATLQKDGPGDGPLGTWSYARQLALVARSMVKALRSHRASTETRAPYVGRPGLPPLAPSAP
;
A
#
# COMPACT_ATOMS: atom_id res chain seq x y z
N MET A 1 -20.86 45.59 52.02
CA MET A 1 -21.35 44.59 51.04
C MET A 1 -20.41 44.70 49.85
N ARG A 2 -19.49 43.75 49.59
CA ARG A 2 -19.71 42.44 48.91
C ARG A 2 -20.46 42.63 47.58
N GLU A 3 -20.07 42.13 46.42
CA GLU A 3 -18.98 41.26 45.97
C GLU A 3 -18.91 41.37 44.43
N GLN A 4 -17.75 40.99 43.87
CA GLN A 4 -17.48 40.80 42.45
C GLN A 4 -18.40 39.74 41.81
N ALA A 5 -18.65 39.87 40.50
CA ALA A 5 -18.94 38.72 39.64
C ALA A 5 -18.44 38.98 38.21
N GLU A 6 -17.11 38.92 38.10
CA GLU A 6 -16.33 38.72 36.89
C GLU A 6 -16.68 37.31 36.34
N HIS A 7 -17.44 37.24 35.24
CA HIS A 7 -17.66 35.97 34.54
C HIS A 7 -16.54 35.75 33.52
N THR A 8 -15.40 35.30 34.02
CA THR A 8 -14.32 34.74 33.20
C THR A 8 -14.78 33.40 32.67
N ARG A 9 -15.17 33.38 31.40
CA ARG A 9 -15.55 32.17 30.66
C ARG A 9 -14.26 31.41 30.33
N THR A 10 -13.93 30.42 31.15
CA THR A 10 -12.83 29.48 30.90
C THR A 10 -13.12 28.71 29.61
N ALA A 11 -12.31 28.92 28.58
CA ALA A 11 -12.31 28.09 27.39
C ALA A 11 -11.67 26.75 27.76
N GLU A 12 -12.48 25.71 27.88
CA GLU A 12 -12.02 24.34 28.01
C GLU A 12 -11.37 23.91 26.68
N SER A 13 -10.03 23.95 26.64
CA SER A 13 -9.26 23.22 25.63
C SER A 13 -9.57 21.72 25.80
N GLY A 14 -10.25 21.14 24.82
CA GLY A 14 -10.45 19.70 24.74
C GLY A 14 -9.12 18.95 24.76
N PRO A 15 -9.10 17.69 25.23
CA PRO A 15 -7.88 16.91 25.33
C PRO A 15 -7.29 16.68 23.94
N THR A 16 -6.16 17.30 23.65
CA THR A 16 -5.32 16.96 22.51
C THR A 16 -4.70 15.59 22.77
N VAL A 17 -5.27 14.54 22.16
CA VAL A 17 -4.69 13.21 22.18
C VAL A 17 -3.43 13.24 21.32
N GLU A 18 -2.27 13.20 21.97
CA GLU A 18 -0.99 13.06 21.31
C GLU A 18 -0.87 11.62 20.79
N VAL A 19 -1.15 11.44 19.50
CA VAL A 19 -1.09 10.14 18.85
C VAL A 19 0.34 9.85 18.42
N ASP A 20 0.97 8.83 19.01
CA ASP A 20 2.30 8.37 18.56
C ASP A 20 2.20 7.77 17.14
N LEU A 21 2.63 8.55 16.16
CA LEU A 21 2.68 8.15 14.76
C LEU A 21 3.55 6.89 14.55
N ARG A 22 4.57 6.64 15.39
CA ARG A 22 5.35 5.40 15.30
C ARG A 22 4.54 4.18 15.75
N ALA A 23 3.71 4.32 16.76
CA ALA A 23 2.83 3.25 17.21
C ALA A 23 1.79 2.90 16.14
N LEU A 24 1.23 3.90 15.45
CA LEU A 24 0.33 3.67 14.31
C LEU A 24 1.03 2.98 13.13
N LEU A 25 2.24 3.43 12.77
CA LEU A 25 3.01 2.82 11.68
C LEU A 25 3.28 1.34 11.95
N LYS A 26 3.58 0.95 13.19
CA LYS A 26 3.76 -0.46 13.59
C LYS A 26 2.52 -1.33 13.41
N ILE A 27 1.32 -0.74 13.40
CA ILE A 27 0.05 -1.46 13.20
C ILE A 27 -0.32 -1.49 11.71
N VAL A 28 -0.07 -0.39 11.00
CA VAL A 28 -0.42 -0.26 9.57
C VAL A 28 0.46 -1.15 8.70
N THR A 29 1.77 -1.25 8.97
CA THR A 29 2.68 -2.06 8.15
C THR A 29 2.30 -3.54 8.07
N PRO A 30 1.97 -4.25 9.17
CA PRO A 30 1.47 -5.62 9.11
C PRO A 30 0.16 -5.78 8.32
N ILE A 31 -0.72 -4.79 8.35
CA ILE A 31 -2.00 -4.82 7.60
C ILE A 31 -1.73 -4.72 6.10
N GLU A 32 -0.85 -3.80 5.70
CA GLU A 32 -0.42 -3.67 4.30
C GLU A 32 0.27 -4.94 3.80
N GLU A 33 1.18 -5.51 4.59
CA GLU A 33 1.88 -6.76 4.26
C GLU A 33 0.92 -7.94 4.12
N HIS A 34 -0.07 -8.03 5.01
CA HIS A 34 -1.11 -9.04 4.90
C HIS A 34 -1.94 -8.87 3.61
N ALA A 35 -2.33 -7.64 3.26
CA ALA A 35 -3.04 -7.35 2.02
C ALA A 35 -2.21 -7.72 0.77
N GLU A 36 -0.91 -7.42 0.78
CA GLU A 36 0.03 -7.82 -0.27
C GLU A 36 0.15 -9.34 -0.39
N ASP A 37 0.22 -10.06 0.73
CA ASP A 37 0.29 -11.52 0.74
C ASP A 37 -0.99 -12.17 0.18
N LEU A 38 -2.16 -11.63 0.53
CA LEU A 38 -3.43 -12.07 -0.05
C LEU A 38 -3.45 -11.83 -1.56
N ALA A 39 -2.98 -10.68 -2.03
CA ALA A 39 -2.84 -10.41 -3.45
C ALA A 39 -1.91 -11.41 -4.14
N LEU A 40 -0.75 -11.74 -3.54
CA LEU A 40 0.17 -12.72 -4.09
C LEU A 40 -0.42 -14.15 -4.15
N ARG A 41 -1.32 -14.52 -3.23
CA ARG A 41 -2.05 -15.79 -3.32
C ARG A 41 -3.00 -15.80 -4.51
N ALA A 42 -3.75 -14.72 -4.75
CA ALA A 42 -4.60 -14.58 -5.92
C ALA A 42 -3.79 -14.60 -7.23
N VAL A 43 -2.65 -13.90 -7.26
CA VAL A 43 -1.69 -13.93 -8.37
C VAL A 43 -1.24 -15.35 -8.66
N ARG A 44 -0.80 -16.09 -7.63
CA ARG A 44 -0.33 -17.47 -7.81
C ARG A 44 -1.43 -18.33 -8.41
N ARG A 45 -2.66 -18.26 -7.87
CA ARG A 45 -3.81 -19.00 -8.39
C ARG A 45 -4.05 -18.70 -9.88
N ALA A 46 -4.05 -17.44 -10.28
CA ALA A 46 -4.29 -17.05 -11.67
C ALA A 46 -3.19 -17.50 -12.64
N LEU A 47 -1.94 -17.50 -12.19
CA LEU A 47 -0.80 -17.88 -13.03
C LEU A 47 -0.65 -19.39 -13.19
N THR A 48 -1.10 -20.19 -12.21
CA THR A 48 -1.04 -21.67 -12.23
C THR A 48 -2.34 -22.34 -12.66
N MET A 49 -3.38 -21.56 -12.93
CA MET A 49 -4.67 -22.08 -13.39
C MET A 49 -4.52 -22.74 -14.76
N GLU A 50 -5.12 -23.92 -14.92
CA GLU A 50 -5.13 -24.68 -16.18
C GLU A 50 -5.90 -23.95 -17.29
N GLN A 51 -5.76 -24.42 -18.53
CA GLN A 51 -6.31 -23.75 -19.72
C GLN A 51 -7.85 -23.76 -19.80
N ASN A 52 -8.55 -24.58 -19.02
CA ASN A 52 -10.02 -24.65 -18.96
C ASN A 52 -10.54 -24.47 -17.52
N PRO A 53 -10.42 -23.28 -16.93
CA PRO A 53 -11.00 -23.03 -15.61
C PRO A 53 -12.52 -23.01 -15.69
N ASP A 54 -13.16 -23.42 -14.60
CA ASP A 54 -14.58 -23.14 -14.41
C ASP A 54 -14.84 -21.63 -14.54
N ALA A 55 -15.85 -21.27 -15.33
CA ALA A 55 -16.11 -19.87 -15.70
C ALA A 55 -16.46 -19.02 -14.48
N LEU A 56 -17.19 -19.59 -13.50
CA LEU A 56 -17.54 -18.90 -12.27
C LEU A 56 -16.31 -18.71 -11.37
N GLU A 57 -15.44 -19.71 -11.26
CA GLU A 57 -14.16 -19.56 -10.55
C GLU A 57 -13.26 -18.48 -11.19
N LEU A 58 -13.15 -18.45 -12.51
CA LEU A 58 -12.39 -17.44 -13.23
C LEU A 58 -12.95 -16.04 -13.00
N ALA A 59 -14.28 -15.87 -13.05
CA ALA A 59 -14.93 -14.59 -12.78
C ALA A 59 -14.64 -14.10 -11.35
N ARG A 60 -14.81 -14.98 -10.34
CA ARG A 60 -14.51 -14.66 -8.94
C ARG A 60 -13.04 -14.32 -8.71
N LEU A 61 -12.13 -15.00 -9.40
CA LEU A 61 -10.71 -14.72 -9.31
C LEU A 61 -10.36 -13.38 -9.95
N THR A 62 -10.96 -13.07 -11.09
CA THR A 62 -10.80 -11.79 -11.79
C THR A 62 -11.25 -10.63 -10.90
N ASP A 63 -12.43 -10.74 -10.29
CA ASP A 63 -12.98 -9.74 -9.36
C ASP A 63 -12.06 -9.50 -8.15
N LYS A 64 -11.52 -10.58 -7.55
CA LYS A 64 -10.52 -10.49 -6.49
C LYS A 64 -9.25 -9.76 -6.96
N LEU A 65 -8.76 -10.09 -8.14
CA LEU A 65 -7.57 -9.44 -8.70
C LEU A 65 -7.81 -7.96 -9.00
N LEU A 66 -8.98 -7.58 -9.50
CA LEU A 66 -9.38 -6.18 -9.69
C LEU A 66 -9.37 -5.41 -8.36
N THR A 67 -9.97 -6.01 -7.33
CA THR A 67 -10.00 -5.43 -5.97
C THR A 67 -8.58 -5.24 -5.42
N HIS A 68 -7.71 -6.24 -5.57
CA HIS A 68 -6.32 -6.14 -5.15
C HIS A 68 -5.55 -5.08 -5.96
N CYS A 69 -5.70 -5.03 -7.29
CA CYS A 69 -5.03 -4.02 -8.12
C CYS A 69 -5.46 -2.61 -7.73
N ALA A 70 -6.76 -2.38 -7.49
CA ALA A 70 -7.27 -1.08 -7.05
C ALA A 70 -6.67 -0.66 -5.70
N SER A 71 -6.66 -1.56 -4.72
CA SER A 71 -6.08 -1.28 -3.39
C SER A 71 -4.57 -1.02 -3.46
N LEU A 72 -3.83 -1.83 -4.24
CA LEU A 72 -2.38 -1.66 -4.42
C LEU A 72 -2.04 -0.39 -5.19
N ALA A 73 -2.86 -0.01 -6.18
CA ALA A 73 -2.69 1.23 -6.92
C ALA A 73 -2.78 2.44 -6.00
N VAL A 74 -3.78 2.49 -5.10
CA VAL A 74 -3.88 3.53 -4.07
C VAL A 74 -2.60 3.59 -3.24
N GLY A 75 -2.08 2.45 -2.78
CA GLY A 75 -0.83 2.41 -2.01
C GLY A 75 0.40 2.92 -2.78
N ILE A 76 0.46 2.76 -4.09
CA ILE A 76 1.56 3.32 -4.91
C ILE A 76 1.33 4.81 -5.16
N GLU A 77 0.09 5.23 -5.30
CA GLU A 77 -0.29 6.62 -5.54
C GLU A 77 -0.01 7.54 -4.35
N THR A 78 -0.11 7.02 -3.12
CA THR A 78 0.26 7.75 -1.90
C THR A 78 1.77 8.03 -1.81
N ILE A 79 2.61 7.27 -2.52
CA ILE A 79 4.05 7.53 -2.60
C ILE A 79 4.28 8.79 -3.47
N PRO A 80 5.02 9.79 -2.98
CA PRO A 80 5.36 10.99 -3.75
C PRO A 80 5.98 10.62 -5.11
N VAL A 81 5.58 11.32 -6.18
CA VAL A 81 6.00 11.00 -7.56
C VAL A 81 7.52 10.89 -7.71
N LYS A 82 8.28 11.74 -7.01
CA LYS A 82 9.75 11.75 -7.02
C LYS A 82 10.40 10.53 -6.34
N GLU A 83 9.67 9.86 -5.45
CA GLU A 83 10.12 8.70 -4.66
C GLU A 83 9.50 7.38 -5.14
N ARG A 84 8.51 7.47 -6.03
CA ARG A 84 7.79 6.31 -6.56
C ARG A 84 8.72 5.44 -7.41
N PRO A 85 8.86 4.13 -7.10
CA PRO A 85 9.68 3.23 -7.90
C PRO A 85 9.24 3.18 -9.37
N ALA A 86 10.19 3.13 -10.31
CA ALA A 86 9.91 3.05 -11.75
C ALA A 86 8.99 1.86 -12.10
N ARG A 87 9.18 0.72 -11.40
CA ARG A 87 8.30 -0.45 -11.51
C ARG A 87 6.85 -0.13 -11.11
N GLY A 88 6.65 0.66 -10.06
CA GLY A 88 5.32 1.09 -9.62
C GLY A 88 4.66 2.01 -10.64
N GLN A 89 5.42 2.93 -11.24
CA GLN A 89 4.91 3.80 -12.31
C GLN A 89 4.53 3.02 -13.58
N GLY A 90 5.30 1.99 -13.95
CA GLY A 90 4.94 1.07 -15.03
C GLY A 90 3.65 0.32 -14.71
N ALA A 91 3.58 -0.28 -13.52
CA ALA A 91 2.41 -1.05 -13.09
C ALA A 91 1.13 -0.22 -13.03
N LEU A 92 1.19 1.06 -12.63
CA LEU A 92 0.03 1.97 -12.66
C LEU A 92 -0.46 2.24 -14.09
N ARG A 93 0.45 2.37 -15.07
CA ARG A 93 0.10 2.54 -16.48
C ARG A 93 -0.54 1.28 -17.06
N ASP A 94 0.04 0.13 -16.76
CA ASP A 94 -0.50 -1.17 -17.18
C ASP A 94 -1.88 -1.38 -16.57
N TRP A 95 -2.06 -1.03 -15.29
CA TRP A 95 -3.35 -1.07 -14.60
C TRP A 95 -4.40 -0.18 -15.26
N ALA A 96 -4.08 1.09 -15.53
CA ALA A 96 -4.99 2.01 -16.20
C ALA A 96 -5.38 1.52 -17.60
N THR A 97 -4.46 0.86 -18.30
CA THR A 97 -4.74 0.24 -19.61
C THR A 97 -5.72 -0.93 -19.47
N LEU A 98 -5.50 -1.82 -18.51
CA LEU A 98 -6.40 -2.95 -18.25
C LEU A 98 -7.80 -2.48 -17.81
N GLN A 99 -7.90 -1.42 -17.00
CA GLN A 99 -9.19 -0.85 -16.62
C GLN A 99 -9.96 -0.30 -17.82
N LYS A 100 -9.24 0.31 -18.78
CA LYS A 100 -9.83 0.87 -19.99
C LYS A 100 -10.26 -0.21 -20.98
N ASP A 101 -9.39 -1.19 -21.20
CA ASP A 101 -9.58 -2.20 -22.25
C ASP A 101 -10.54 -3.32 -21.79
N GLY A 102 -10.53 -3.65 -20.50
CA GLY A 102 -11.32 -4.76 -19.96
C GLY A 102 -10.88 -6.12 -20.52
N PRO A 103 -11.69 -7.18 -20.31
CA PRO A 103 -11.43 -8.47 -20.93
C PRO A 103 -11.61 -8.38 -22.45
N GLY A 104 -10.64 -8.92 -23.20
CA GLY A 104 -10.76 -9.03 -24.66
C GLY A 104 -11.88 -9.97 -25.09
N ASP A 105 -12.24 -9.89 -26.37
CA ASP A 105 -13.29 -10.73 -26.94
C ASP A 105 -12.88 -12.22 -27.01
N GLY A 106 -13.88 -13.09 -26.87
CA GLY A 106 -13.73 -14.53 -27.05
C GLY A 106 -13.38 -15.33 -25.78
N PRO A 107 -13.32 -16.67 -25.91
CA PRO A 107 -13.25 -17.58 -24.76
C PRO A 107 -11.94 -17.48 -23.96
N LEU A 108 -10.86 -16.98 -24.57
CA LEU A 108 -9.57 -16.79 -23.90
C LEU A 108 -9.34 -15.35 -23.39
N GLY A 109 -10.23 -14.41 -23.74
CA GLY A 109 -10.06 -13.00 -23.40
C GLY A 109 -10.15 -12.74 -21.89
N THR A 110 -11.16 -13.34 -21.23
CA THR A 110 -11.31 -13.30 -19.77
C THR A 110 -10.16 -13.98 -19.04
N TRP A 111 -9.64 -15.08 -19.57
CA TRP A 111 -8.49 -15.79 -19.00
C TRP A 111 -7.20 -14.98 -19.13
N SER A 112 -6.95 -14.42 -20.31
CA SER A 112 -5.79 -13.57 -20.58
C SER A 112 -5.81 -12.32 -19.71
N TYR A 113 -7.00 -11.72 -19.54
CA TYR A 113 -7.22 -10.57 -18.67
C TYR A 113 -6.89 -10.88 -17.21
N ALA A 114 -7.39 -11.99 -16.66
CA ALA A 114 -7.06 -12.42 -15.29
C ALA A 114 -5.55 -12.63 -15.10
N ARG A 115 -4.85 -13.18 -16.10
CA ARG A 115 -3.39 -13.35 -16.04
C ARG A 115 -2.64 -12.02 -16.10
N GLN A 116 -3.08 -11.09 -16.94
CA GLN A 116 -2.48 -9.76 -17.01
C GLN A 116 -2.68 -8.99 -15.70
N LEU A 117 -3.88 -9.03 -15.12
CA LEU A 117 -4.16 -8.48 -13.78
C LEU A 117 -3.22 -9.08 -12.73
N ALA A 118 -3.00 -10.39 -12.77
CA ALA A 118 -2.08 -11.06 -11.83
C ALA A 118 -0.63 -10.57 -12.00
N LEU A 119 -0.16 -10.35 -13.23
CA LEU A 119 1.17 -9.81 -13.48
C LEU A 119 1.32 -8.37 -12.99
N VAL A 120 0.30 -7.53 -13.21
CA VAL A 120 0.26 -6.14 -12.73
C VAL A 120 0.26 -6.10 -11.20
N ALA A 121 -0.63 -6.86 -10.54
CA ALA A 121 -0.66 -6.97 -9.08
C ALA A 121 0.69 -7.41 -8.50
N ARG A 122 1.33 -8.42 -9.10
CA ARG A 122 2.67 -8.87 -8.70
C ARG A 122 3.72 -7.75 -8.81
N SER A 123 3.63 -6.94 -9.86
CA SER A 123 4.54 -5.81 -10.07
C SER A 123 4.32 -4.72 -9.02
N MET A 124 3.06 -4.43 -8.68
CA MET A 124 2.69 -3.46 -7.65
C MET A 124 3.18 -3.88 -6.27
N VAL A 125 2.94 -5.12 -5.85
CA VAL A 125 3.44 -5.65 -4.57
C VAL A 125 4.97 -5.54 -4.49
N LYS A 126 5.68 -5.89 -5.57
CA LYS A 126 7.14 -5.74 -5.62
C LYS A 126 7.59 -4.28 -5.49
N ALA A 127 6.85 -3.33 -6.08
CA ALA A 127 7.15 -1.92 -5.97
C ALA A 127 6.96 -1.41 -4.53
N LEU A 128 5.85 -1.76 -3.88
CA LEU A 128 5.56 -1.39 -2.49
C LEU A 128 6.61 -1.94 -1.52
N ARG A 129 6.91 -3.24 -1.58
CA ARG A 129 7.95 -3.87 -0.75
C ARG A 129 9.33 -3.26 -0.96
N SER A 130 9.69 -2.98 -2.22
CA SER A 130 10.97 -2.34 -2.55
C SER A 130 11.05 -0.93 -1.99
N HIS A 131 9.95 -0.16 -2.07
CA HIS A 131 9.90 1.18 -1.49
C HIS A 131 10.06 1.12 0.03
N ARG A 132 9.28 0.26 0.72
CA ARG A 132 9.36 0.05 2.17
C ARG A 132 10.79 -0.28 2.62
N ALA A 133 11.44 -1.25 1.98
CA ALA A 133 12.82 -1.63 2.28
C ALA A 133 13.83 -0.48 2.07
N SER A 134 13.64 0.34 1.03
CA SER A 134 14.50 1.50 0.77
C SER A 134 14.32 2.61 1.81
N THR A 135 13.10 2.81 2.29
CA THR A 135 12.76 3.81 3.32
C THR A 135 13.28 3.40 4.69
N GLU A 136 13.17 2.11 5.05
CA GLU A 136 13.75 1.56 6.29
C GLU A 136 15.28 1.68 6.31
N THR A 137 15.94 1.47 5.17
CA THR A 137 17.40 1.63 5.05
C THR A 137 17.82 3.10 5.09
N ARG A 138 16.96 4.01 4.62
CA ARG A 138 17.22 5.47 4.59
C ARG A 138 16.84 6.18 5.88
N ALA A 139 16.13 5.52 6.80
CA ALA A 139 15.85 6.07 8.11
C ALA A 139 17.19 6.47 8.75
N PRO A 140 17.40 7.76 9.08
CA PRO A 140 18.67 8.21 9.63
C PRO A 140 18.92 7.41 10.90
N TYR A 141 20.17 7.01 11.10
CA TYR A 141 20.72 6.22 12.20
C TYR A 141 20.56 6.94 13.56
N VAL A 142 19.35 7.36 13.89
CA VAL A 142 19.01 8.13 15.08
C VAL A 142 18.31 7.17 16.03
N GLY A 143 19.12 6.58 16.92
CA GLY A 143 18.62 5.92 18.12
C GLY A 143 18.34 4.44 18.01
N ARG A 144 19.24 3.64 17.42
CA ARG A 144 19.34 2.23 17.82
C ARG A 144 19.83 2.22 19.28
N PRO A 145 19.09 1.70 20.27
CA PRO A 145 19.59 1.60 21.64
C PRO A 145 20.82 0.69 21.61
N GLY A 146 22.01 1.23 21.91
CA GLY A 146 23.25 0.46 22.01
C GLY A 146 24.35 0.71 20.97
N LEU A 147 24.24 1.72 20.11
CA LEU A 147 25.42 2.24 19.39
C LEU A 147 25.92 3.55 20.02
N PRO A 148 27.24 3.72 20.21
CA PRO A 148 27.79 4.97 20.74
C PRO A 148 27.45 6.13 19.79
N PRO A 149 27.17 7.34 20.33
CA PRO A 149 26.91 8.51 19.53
C PRO A 149 28.10 8.75 18.59
N LEU A 150 27.83 9.00 17.31
CA LEU A 150 28.84 9.50 16.39
C LEU A 150 29.40 10.78 16.99
N ALA A 151 30.67 10.75 17.38
CA ALA A 151 31.36 11.93 17.88
C ALA A 151 31.18 13.05 16.84
N PRO A 152 30.88 14.29 17.27
CA PRO A 152 30.91 15.41 16.36
C PRO A 152 32.32 15.47 15.77
N SER A 153 32.40 15.41 14.43
CA SER A 153 33.63 15.64 13.71
C SER A 153 34.25 16.93 14.23
N ALA A 154 35.36 16.82 14.95
CA ALA A 154 36.14 17.96 15.41
C ALA A 154 36.77 18.65 14.18
N PRO A 155 37.04 19.97 14.26
CA PRO A 155 37.05 20.92 13.15
C PRO A 155 38.13 20.69 12.09
#